data_AF-A0A510E543-F1
#
_entry.id   AF-A0A510E543-F1
#
_cell.length_a   1.000
_cell.length_b   1.000
_cell.length_c   1.000
_cell.angle_alpha   90.00
_cell.angle_beta   90.00
_cell.angle_gamma   90.00
#
_symmetry.space_group_name_H-M   'P 1'
#
loop_
_entity.id
_entity.type
_entity.pdbx_description
1 polymer ?
#
loop_
_entity_poly.entity_id
_entity_poly.type
_entity_poly.pdbx_seq_one_letter_code
_entity_poly.pdbx_strand_id
1 'polypeptide(L)'
;MDEMTLKLLPDDVVVNFCMSSKENFVEGETEPIVVGDYLIFIELFPFAVKSKKGVIESTTLRWKELKKAMSSLLSTLPPKFNAS
;
A
#
# COMPACT_ATOMS: atom_id res chain seq x y z
N MET A 1 1.41 -7.40 8.79
CA MET A 1 2.32 -7.01 7.70
C MET A 1 3.71 -7.05 8.29
N ASP A 2 4.50 -8.05 7.94
CA ASP A 2 5.83 -8.17 8.51
C ASP A 2 6.69 -7.00 8.06
N GLU A 3 7.40 -6.42 9.01
CA GLU A 3 8.40 -5.36 8.82
C GLU A 3 9.38 -5.67 7.66
N MET A 4 9.53 -6.95 7.29
CA MET A 4 10.33 -7.44 6.18
C MET A 4 9.89 -6.89 4.82
N THR A 5 8.59 -6.74 4.53
CA THR A 5 8.14 -6.31 3.20
C THR A 5 8.49 -4.84 2.91
N LEU A 6 8.61 -4.01 3.95
CA LEU A 6 9.02 -2.61 3.82
C LEU A 6 10.54 -2.40 3.73
N LYS A 7 11.36 -3.41 4.00
CA LYS A 7 12.83 -3.28 4.02
C LYS A 7 13.49 -3.56 2.66
N LEU A 8 12.71 -3.84 1.62
CA LEU A 8 13.22 -4.38 0.35
C LEU A 8 13.93 -3.36 -0.56
N LEU A 9 13.53 -2.08 -0.51
CA LEU A 9 14.10 -1.06 -1.39
C LEU A 9 14.93 -0.01 -0.62
N PRO A 10 15.97 0.57 -1.27
CA PRO A 10 16.66 1.76 -0.80
C PRO A 10 15.73 2.97 -0.66
N ASP A 11 16.02 3.86 0.30
CA ASP A 11 15.15 4.99 0.68
C ASP A 11 14.93 6.04 -0.42
N ASP A 12 15.85 6.11 -1.38
CA ASP A 12 15.84 7.04 -2.52
C ASP A 12 15.10 6.49 -3.74
N VAL A 13 14.72 5.20 -3.76
CA VAL A 13 13.92 4.62 -4.84
C VAL A 13 12.57 5.34 -4.94
N VAL A 14 12.23 5.72 -6.16
CA VAL A 14 10.91 6.25 -6.50
C VAL A 14 9.98 5.09 -6.82
N VAL A 15 8.82 5.07 -6.17
CA VAL A 15 7.79 4.06 -6.35
C VAL A 15 6.47 4.73 -6.68
N ASN A 16 5.57 3.95 -7.26
CA ASN A 16 4.17 4.29 -7.46
C ASN A 16 3.34 3.51 -6.46
N PHE A 17 2.39 4.19 -5.82
CA PHE A 17 1.60 3.65 -4.72
C PHE A 17 0.12 3.95 -4.91
N CYS A 18 -0.71 2.98 -4.56
CA CYS A 18 -2.14 3.18 -4.43
C CYS A 18 -2.68 2.39 -3.23
N MET A 19 -3.71 2.92 -2.58
CA MET A 19 -4.43 2.24 -1.51
C MET A 19 -5.93 2.22 -1.82
N SER A 20 -6.55 1.07 -1.61
CA SER A 20 -8.01 0.90 -1.70
C SER A 20 -8.51 0.10 -0.50
N SER A 21 -9.76 0.34 -0.06
CA SER A 21 -10.38 -0.57 0.89
C SER A 21 -10.85 -1.84 0.20
N LYS A 22 -10.76 -2.99 0.88
CA LYS A 22 -11.23 -4.29 0.36
C LYS A 22 -12.68 -4.25 -0.12
N GLU A 23 -13.53 -3.54 0.60
CA GLU A 23 -14.94 -3.37 0.25
C GLU A 23 -15.14 -2.68 -1.11
N ASN A 24 -14.25 -1.73 -1.45
CA ASN A 24 -14.33 -0.94 -2.68
C ASN A 24 -13.47 -1.51 -3.81
N PHE A 25 -12.52 -2.40 -3.54
CA PHE A 25 -11.67 -2.99 -4.55
C PHE A 25 -12.46 -3.91 -5.50
N VAL A 26 -12.11 -3.85 -6.79
CA VAL A 26 -12.68 -4.70 -7.84
C VAL A 26 -11.58 -5.54 -8.49
N GLU A 27 -10.56 -4.86 -9.02
CA GLU A 27 -9.49 -5.49 -9.80
C GLU A 27 -8.27 -4.56 -9.81
N GLY A 28 -7.08 -5.15 -9.87
CA GLY A 28 -5.81 -4.44 -10.01
C GLY A 28 -4.84 -5.27 -10.86
N GLU A 29 -3.94 -4.58 -11.55
CA GLU A 29 -2.93 -5.21 -12.41
C GLU A 29 -1.78 -5.87 -11.62
N THR A 30 -1.75 -5.67 -10.30
CA THR A 30 -0.64 -6.01 -9.43
C THR A 30 -1.14 -6.65 -8.14
N GLU A 31 -0.29 -7.46 -7.50
CA GLU A 31 -0.64 -8.12 -6.25
C GLU A 31 -0.58 -7.13 -5.07
N PRO A 32 -1.67 -6.99 -4.28
CA PRO A 32 -1.67 -6.09 -3.15
C PRO A 32 -1.02 -6.71 -1.91
N ILE A 33 -0.38 -5.85 -1.14
CA ILE A 33 -0.09 -6.09 0.27
C ILE A 33 -1.38 -5.82 1.07
N VAL A 34 -1.81 -6.81 1.85
CA VAL A 34 -3.02 -6.71 2.66
C VAL A 34 -2.71 -6.19 4.06
N VAL A 35 -3.33 -5.07 4.45
CA VAL A 35 -3.15 -4.45 5.78
C VAL A 35 -4.52 -4.13 6.36
N GLY A 36 -4.97 -4.96 7.30
CA GLY A 36 -6.33 -4.85 7.84
C GLY A 36 -7.38 -4.95 6.73
N ASP A 37 -8.22 -3.92 6.61
CA ASP A 37 -9.25 -3.82 5.57
C ASP A 37 -8.78 -3.04 4.32
N TYR A 38 -7.49 -2.75 4.24
CA TYR A 38 -6.88 -2.05 3.12
C TYR A 38 -6.04 -2.99 2.26
N LEU A 39 -6.04 -2.70 0.96
CA LEU A 39 -5.17 -3.28 -0.06
C LEU A 39 -4.22 -2.20 -0.53
N ILE A 40 -2.93 -2.53 -0.50
CA ILE A 40 -1.84 -1.59 -0.75
C ILE A 40 -1.03 -2.09 -1.93
N PHE A 41 -0.99 -1.29 -2.98
CA PHE A 41 -0.33 -1.61 -4.24
C PHE A 41 0.91 -0.75 -4.37
N ILE A 42 2.03 -1.36 -4.73
CA ILE A 42 3.33 -0.69 -4.84
C ILE A 42 4.04 -1.24 -6.07
N GLU A 43 4.44 -0.36 -6.99
CA GLU A 43 5.18 -0.74 -8.19
C GLU A 43 6.28 0.27 -8.54
N LEU A 44 7.20 -0.12 -9.43
CA LEU A 44 8.22 0.78 -9.96
C LEU A 44 7.76 1.57 -11.20
N PHE A 45 6.56 1.27 -11.72
CA PHE A 45 5.96 1.93 -12.87
C PHE A 45 4.56 2.48 -12.50
N PRO A 46 4.05 3.51 -13.20
CA PRO A 46 2.70 4.01 -12.98
C PRO A 46 1.66 2.95 -13.29
N PHE A 47 0.62 2.88 -12.47
CA PHE A 47 -0.48 1.92 -12.64
C PHE A 47 -1.80 2.53 -12.12
N ALA A 48 -2.89 1.83 -12.34
CA ALA A 48 -4.19 2.17 -11.75
C ALA A 48 -4.92 0.92 -11.29
N VAL A 49 -5.80 1.07 -10.30
CA VAL A 49 -6.69 0.00 -9.83
C VAL A 49 -8.14 0.41 -10.00
N LYS A 50 -8.99 -0.57 -10.30
CA LYS A 50 -10.43 -0.36 -10.37
C LYS A 50 -11.05 -0.53 -8.99
N SER A 51 -11.90 0.43 -8.65
CA SER A 51 -12.76 0.38 -7.48
C SER A 51 -14.22 0.56 -7.86
N LYS A 52 -15.13 0.23 -6.95
CA LYS A 52 -16.57 0.51 -7.08
C LYS A 52 -16.88 2.00 -7.25
N LYS A 53 -15.97 2.88 -6.84
CA LYS A 53 -16.13 4.34 -6.90
C LYS A 53 -15.43 4.97 -8.11
N GLY A 54 -14.79 4.18 -8.97
CA GLY A 54 -14.03 4.65 -10.12
C GLY A 54 -12.62 4.08 -10.15
N VAL A 55 -11.76 4.70 -10.95
CA VAL A 55 -10.36 4.33 -11.10
C VAL A 55 -9.51 5.11 -10.09
N ILE A 56 -8.58 4.42 -9.42
CA ILE A 56 -7.60 5.03 -8.51
C ILE A 56 -6.24 4.94 -9.19
N GLU A 57 -5.70 6.08 -9.60
CA GLU A 57 -4.37 6.17 -10.18
C GLU A 57 -3.29 6.12 -9.09
N SER A 58 -2.17 5.48 -9.41
CA SER A 58 -1.02 5.44 -8.51
C SER A 58 -0.40 6.83 -8.33
N THR A 59 -0.02 7.17 -7.11
CA THR A 59 0.76 8.36 -6.80
C THR A 59 2.24 8.01 -6.70
N THR A 60 3.08 8.84 -7.31
CA THR A 60 4.53 8.69 -7.25
C THR A 60 5.11 9.34 -5.99
N LEU A 61 5.93 8.62 -5.24
CA LEU A 61 6.63 9.12 -4.06
C LEU A 61 7.94 8.35 -3.81
N ARG A 62 8.80 8.86 -2.91
CA ARG A 62 10.00 8.13 -2.52
C ARG A 62 9.68 7.03 -1.52
N TRP A 63 10.42 5.94 -1.58
CA TRP A 63 10.24 4.78 -0.70
C TRP A 63 10.31 5.14 0.79
N LYS A 64 11.21 6.06 1.19
CA LYS A 64 11.27 6.56 2.57
C LYS A 64 9.97 7.23 3.05
N GLU A 65 9.29 7.94 2.14
CA GLU A 65 8.04 8.65 2.44
C GLU A 65 6.92 7.64 2.60
N LEU A 66 6.90 6.62 1.73
CA LEU A 66 5.96 5.52 1.83
C LEU A 66 6.15 4.74 3.13
N LYS A 67 7.38 4.37 3.52
CA LYS A 67 7.65 3.74 4.83
C LYS A 67 7.07 4.56 5.97
N LYS A 68 7.28 5.87 5.98
CA LYS A 68 6.77 6.76 7.02
C LYS A 68 5.25 6.79 7.07
N ALA A 69 4.59 6.88 5.90
CA ALA A 69 3.13 6.84 5.80
C ALA A 69 2.56 5.49 6.28
N MET A 70 3.22 4.40 5.90
CA MET A 70 2.85 3.04 6.30
C MET A 70 3.00 2.81 7.80
N SER A 71 4.13 3.22 8.40
CA SER A 71 4.31 3.13 9.85
C SER A 71 3.26 3.94 10.61
N SER A 72 2.91 5.14 10.11
CA SER A 72 1.83 5.94 10.68
C SER A 72 0.49 5.22 10.60
N LEU A 73 0.14 4.66 9.43
CA LEU A 73 -1.10 3.92 9.23
C LEU A 73 -1.19 2.72 10.19
N LEU A 74 -0.13 1.91 10.26
CA LEU A 74 -0.06 0.74 11.15
C LEU A 74 -0.21 1.13 12.63
N SER A 75 0.35 2.27 13.06
CA SER A 75 0.21 2.76 14.44
C SER A 75 -1.21 3.21 14.79
N THR A 76 -2.04 3.53 13.79
CA THR A 76 -3.44 3.93 13.98
C THR A 76 -4.43 2.76 13.94
N LEU A 77 -3.98 1.57 13.51
CA LEU A 77 -4.83 0.38 13.51
C LEU A 77 -4.97 -0.20 14.93
N PRO A 78 -6.18 -0.67 15.32
CA PRO A 78 -6.39 -1.25 16.62
C PRO A 78 -5.48 -2.48 16.85
N PRO A 79 -5.03 -2.74 18.09
CA PRO A 79 -3.93 -3.68 18.41
C PRO A 79 -4.20 -5.17 18.10
N LYS A 80 -5.31 -5.53 17.46
CA LYS A 80 -5.58 -6.90 16.99
C LYS A 80 -4.65 -7.37 15.85
N PHE A 81 -3.77 -6.51 15.35
CA PHE A 81 -2.85 -6.83 14.24
C PHE A 81 -1.41 -7.16 14.66
N ASN A 82 -1.12 -7.21 15.97
CA ASN A 82 0.21 -7.56 16.51
C ASN A 82 0.33 -9.02 16.98
N ALA A 83 -0.57 -9.92 16.59
CA ALA A 83 -0.50 -11.32 16.99
C ALA A 83 -0.84 -12.27 15.85
N SER A 84 0.20 -12.70 15.14
CA SER A 84 0.36 -14.05 14.58
C SER A 84 1.75 -14.16 13.97
#